data_AF-A0A9W6SR19-F1
#
_entry.id   AF-A0A9W6SR19-F1
#
_cell.length_a   1.000
_cell.length_b   1.000
_cell.length_c   1.000
_cell.angle_alpha   90.00
_cell.angle_beta   90.00
_cell.angle_gamma   90.00
#
_symmetry.space_group_name_H-M   'P 1'
#
loop_
_entity.id
_entity.type
_entity.pdbx_description
1 polymer ?
#
loop_
_entity_poly.entity_id
_entity_poly.type
_entity_poly.pdbx_seq_one_letter_code
_entity_poly.pdbx_strand_id
1 'polypeptide(L)'
;MFDHYLLPVRTAVLLFPTVALAIVIPAAVIAYRGRGRAGGWTTVVFYTFVFYLLAAFMQTVIPLPADPQEVCRTSTYAAHPQLRPFYFLDDIAAQGTAALWPTLLNVALLFPLGVYLRYLWKRGLAATTLIALGTSLFFETTQLTGLWFVYPCPYRQFNVDDLMCNTAGAVLGWLIAGPVIRILPRIDRQGERARWAGRVTFTRRALAYVTDLIGWAIAVTLTLGVLVLVHVAVPDGLLVAVGAGVGLLWFWIVPALTGATVGKHLVLLTLVGTGGRRAGAGALLLRYAILLSPLWLTWLGFLGGGGETLQWLLLAAVIVAWVWSPLAALVRKDHLAPYERLTATRNEARITSAGPLP
;
A
#
# COMPACT_ATOMS: atom_id res chain seq x y z
N MET A 1 -9.03 -27.21 18.89
CA MET A 1 -9.20 -26.03 19.77
C MET A 1 -8.55 -24.79 19.16
N PHE A 2 -7.31 -24.85 18.67
CA PHE A 2 -6.63 -23.67 18.09
C PHE A 2 -7.13 -23.23 16.71
N ASP A 3 -7.79 -24.11 15.94
CA ASP A 3 -8.22 -23.80 14.57
C ASP A 3 -9.16 -22.58 14.50
N HIS A 4 -10.01 -22.39 15.50
CA HIS A 4 -10.90 -21.24 15.60
C HIS A 4 -10.14 -19.91 15.78
N TYR A 5 -8.96 -19.93 16.42
CA TYR A 5 -8.12 -18.76 16.61
C TYR A 5 -7.18 -18.49 15.42
N LEU A 6 -6.93 -19.50 14.58
CA LEU A 6 -6.03 -19.39 13.42
C LEU A 6 -6.75 -18.93 12.15
N LEU A 7 -8.07 -19.17 12.05
CA LEU A 7 -8.85 -18.76 10.89
C LEU A 7 -8.73 -17.25 10.59
N PRO A 8 -8.82 -16.32 11.56
CA PRO A 8 -8.70 -14.90 11.27
C PRO A 8 -7.31 -14.50 10.77
N VAL A 9 -6.26 -15.09 11.35
CA VAL A 9 -4.87 -14.87 10.94
C VAL A 9 -4.64 -15.37 9.52
N ARG A 10 -5.16 -16.56 9.18
CA ARG A 10 -5.10 -17.11 7.81
C ARG A 10 -5.79 -16.19 6.81
N THR A 11 -6.97 -15.69 7.14
CA THR A 11 -7.70 -14.74 6.28
C THR A 11 -6.90 -13.45 6.09
N ALA A 12 -6.29 -12.91 7.15
CA ALA A 12 -5.43 -11.74 7.06
C ALA A 12 -4.20 -11.98 6.17
N VAL A 13 -3.54 -13.13 6.28
CA VAL A 13 -2.41 -13.52 5.43
C VAL A 13 -2.82 -13.59 3.95
N LEU A 14 -4.02 -14.11 3.65
CA LEU A 14 -4.53 -14.21 2.28
C LEU A 14 -4.92 -12.84 1.70
N LEU A 15 -5.50 -11.96 2.51
CA LEU A 15 -5.95 -10.62 2.07
C LEU A 15 -4.82 -9.59 2.03
N PHE A 16 -3.77 -9.76 2.84
CA PHE A 16 -2.69 -8.79 2.98
C PHE A 16 -2.02 -8.43 1.65
N PRO A 17 -1.68 -9.36 0.73
CA PRO A 17 -1.08 -9.00 -0.56
C PRO A 17 -1.94 -8.03 -1.37
N THR A 18 -3.26 -8.24 -1.39
CA THR A 18 -4.21 -7.37 -2.10
C THR A 18 -4.28 -5.99 -1.47
N VAL A 19 -4.39 -5.92 -0.14
CA VAL A 19 -4.39 -4.63 0.59
C VAL A 19 -3.06 -3.90 0.40
N ALA A 20 -1.94 -4.61 0.53
CA ALA A 20 -0.60 -4.06 0.34
C ALA A 20 -0.41 -3.52 -1.09
N LEU A 21 -0.91 -4.22 -2.11
CA LEU A 21 -0.91 -3.77 -3.50
C LEU A 21 -1.78 -2.52 -3.69
N ALA A 22 -2.97 -2.46 -3.09
CA ALA A 22 -3.85 -1.30 -3.19
C ALA A 22 -3.21 -0.03 -2.60
N ILE A 23 -2.45 -0.16 -1.51
CA ILE A 23 -1.85 0.98 -0.82
C ILE A 23 -0.38 1.25 -1.23
N VAL A 24 0.27 0.39 -2.01
CA VAL A 24 1.71 0.52 -2.31
C VAL A 24 2.04 1.84 -3.00
N ILE A 25 1.24 2.23 -3.99
CA ILE A 25 1.45 3.46 -4.74
C ILE A 25 1.24 4.68 -3.84
N PRO A 26 0.09 4.89 -3.19
CA PRO A 26 -0.10 6.07 -2.34
C PRO A 26 0.91 6.10 -1.18
N ALA A 27 1.19 4.98 -0.51
CA ALA A 27 2.17 4.92 0.56
C ALA A 27 3.59 5.27 0.07
N ALA A 28 3.98 4.76 -1.10
CA ALA A 28 5.28 5.06 -1.68
C ALA A 28 5.39 6.51 -2.15
N VAL A 29 4.32 7.11 -2.69
CA VAL A 29 4.26 8.54 -3.03
C VAL A 29 4.46 9.40 -1.79
N ILE A 30 3.71 9.14 -0.71
CA ILE A 30 3.86 9.84 0.57
C ILE A 30 5.29 9.65 1.12
N ALA A 31 5.84 8.44 1.03
CA ALA A 31 7.19 8.14 1.49
C ALA A 31 8.27 8.89 0.69
N TYR A 32 8.15 8.99 -0.63
CA TYR A 32 9.08 9.78 -1.44
C TYR A 32 8.96 11.28 -1.17
N ARG A 33 7.73 11.78 -1.02
CA ARG A 33 7.48 13.21 -0.74
C ARG A 33 7.95 13.63 0.65
N GLY A 34 7.84 12.74 1.65
CA GLY A 34 8.31 12.99 3.02
C GLY A 34 9.79 12.68 3.25
N ARG A 35 10.23 11.46 2.90
CA ARG A 35 11.56 10.89 3.26
C ARG A 35 12.53 10.75 2.08
N GLY A 36 12.09 10.97 0.85
CA GLY A 36 12.93 10.76 -0.34
C GLY A 36 13.17 9.29 -0.72
N ARG A 37 12.58 8.31 -0.02
CA ARG A 37 12.71 6.88 -0.32
C ARG A 37 11.45 6.12 0.12
N ALA A 38 11.01 5.15 -0.68
CA ALA A 38 9.86 4.29 -0.37
C ALA A 38 10.23 2.89 0.18
N GLY A 39 11.47 2.69 0.64
CA GLY A 39 11.95 1.43 1.21
C GLY A 39 12.73 1.65 2.51
N GLY A 40 13.35 0.57 3.00
CA GLY A 40 14.16 0.57 4.21
C GLY A 40 13.32 0.25 5.45
N TRP A 41 13.92 0.38 6.62
CA TRP A 41 13.31 -0.05 7.87
C TRP A 41 11.96 0.62 8.14
N THR A 42 11.84 1.93 7.88
CA THR A 42 10.58 2.67 8.01
C THR A 42 9.45 2.07 7.16
N THR A 43 9.76 1.58 5.95
CA THR A 43 8.76 0.93 5.09
C THR A 43 8.39 -0.47 5.60
N VAL A 44 9.37 -1.25 6.08
CA VAL A 44 9.11 -2.57 6.67
C VAL A 44 8.14 -2.43 7.84
N VAL A 45 8.44 -1.54 8.78
CA VAL A 45 7.60 -1.30 9.97
C VAL A 45 6.20 -0.80 9.59
N PHE A 46 6.09 0.00 8.53
CA PHE A 46 4.78 0.43 8.02
C PHE A 46 3.94 -0.76 7.51
N TYR A 47 4.52 -1.65 6.71
CA TYR A 47 3.78 -2.81 6.19
C TYR A 47 3.47 -3.85 7.27
N THR A 48 4.35 -4.04 8.26
CA THR A 48 4.02 -4.88 9.42
C THR A 48 2.89 -4.27 10.25
N PHE A 49 2.82 -2.94 10.35
CA PHE A 49 1.70 -2.27 11.01
C PHE A 49 0.39 -2.44 10.24
N VAL A 50 0.41 -2.32 8.91
CA VAL A 50 -0.77 -2.58 8.07
C VAL A 50 -1.25 -4.03 8.21
N PHE A 51 -0.32 -4.99 8.15
CA PHE A 51 -0.65 -6.40 8.39
C PHE A 51 -1.27 -6.60 9.77
N TYR A 52 -0.67 -6.00 10.80
CA TYR A 52 -1.19 -6.04 12.16
C TYR A 52 -2.63 -5.51 12.25
N LEU A 53 -2.92 -4.33 11.67
CA LEU A 53 -4.27 -3.76 11.68
C LEU A 53 -5.28 -4.68 10.98
N LEU A 54 -4.90 -5.26 9.84
CA LEU A 54 -5.73 -6.22 9.13
C LEU A 54 -5.99 -7.47 9.97
N ALA A 55 -4.94 -8.04 10.58
CA ALA A 55 -5.05 -9.22 11.43
C ALA A 55 -5.93 -8.95 12.66
N ALA A 56 -5.74 -7.81 13.32
CA ALA A 56 -6.55 -7.42 14.48
C ALA A 56 -8.02 -7.24 14.11
N PHE A 57 -8.31 -6.60 12.97
CA PHE A 57 -9.67 -6.44 12.48
C PHE A 57 -10.31 -7.76 12.04
N MET A 58 -9.55 -8.64 11.38
CA MET A 58 -10.05 -9.99 11.07
C MET A 58 -10.35 -10.77 12.35
N GLN A 59 -9.50 -10.67 13.37
CA GLN A 59 -9.68 -11.36 14.66
C GLN A 59 -10.97 -10.94 15.37
N THR A 60 -11.39 -9.68 15.22
CA THR A 60 -12.59 -9.15 15.87
C THR A 60 -13.86 -9.50 15.11
N VAL A 61 -13.78 -9.67 13.78
CA VAL A 61 -14.95 -9.93 12.93
C VAL A 61 -15.18 -11.42 12.65
N ILE A 62 -14.13 -12.23 12.54
CA ILE A 62 -14.23 -13.65 12.16
C ILE A 62 -14.47 -14.54 13.40
N PRO A 63 -15.38 -15.54 13.35
CA PRO A 63 -16.03 -16.08 12.15
C PRO A 63 -17.28 -15.30 11.70
N LEU A 64 -17.42 -15.15 10.39
CA LEU A 64 -18.64 -14.62 9.78
C LEU A 64 -19.69 -15.74 9.70
N PRO A 65 -20.94 -15.51 10.14
CA PRO A 65 -21.98 -16.52 10.06
C PRO A 65 -22.40 -16.74 8.60
N ALA A 66 -22.48 -18.00 8.18
CA ALA A 66 -22.91 -18.38 6.84
C ALA A 66 -24.42 -18.13 6.63
N ASP A 67 -25.22 -18.36 7.68
CA ASP A 67 -26.64 -18.01 7.73
C ASP A 67 -26.89 -17.05 8.91
N PRO A 68 -26.95 -15.73 8.64
CA PRO A 68 -27.22 -14.72 9.66
C PRO A 68 -28.57 -14.91 10.36
N GLN A 69 -29.61 -15.30 9.61
CA GLN A 69 -30.97 -15.36 10.13
C GLN A 69 -31.09 -16.49 11.16
N GLU A 70 -30.49 -17.64 10.88
CA GLU A 70 -30.51 -18.76 11.82
C GLU A 70 -29.68 -18.45 13.08
N VAL A 71 -28.51 -17.82 12.95
CA VAL A 71 -27.72 -17.41 14.13
C VAL A 71 -28.49 -16.42 15.00
N CYS A 72 -29.17 -15.44 14.41
CA CYS A 72 -29.97 -14.48 15.15
C CYS A 72 -31.20 -15.11 15.82
N ARG A 73 -31.73 -16.21 15.28
CA ARG A 73 -32.87 -16.92 15.86
C ARG A 73 -32.45 -17.88 16.98
N THR A 74 -31.28 -18.50 16.86
CA THR A 74 -30.85 -19.62 17.72
C THR A 74 -29.88 -19.21 18.82
N SER A 75 -29.05 -18.19 18.58
CA SER A 75 -28.02 -17.75 19.53
C SER A 75 -28.50 -16.60 20.39
N THR A 76 -28.62 -16.83 21.70
CA THR A 76 -28.89 -15.78 22.70
C THR A 76 -27.62 -15.17 23.29
N TYR A 77 -26.46 -15.81 23.07
CA TYR A 77 -25.18 -15.42 23.67
C TYR A 77 -24.79 -13.95 23.37
N ALA A 78 -24.96 -13.52 22.12
CA ALA A 78 -24.59 -12.18 21.70
C ALA A 78 -25.74 -11.15 21.81
N ALA A 79 -26.94 -11.57 22.23
CA ALA A 79 -28.14 -10.73 22.23
C ALA A 79 -28.04 -9.54 23.22
N HIS A 80 -27.25 -9.69 24.29
CA HIS A 80 -27.05 -8.65 25.29
C HIS A 80 -25.56 -8.43 25.56
N PRO A 81 -25.13 -7.15 25.71
CA PRO A 81 -23.76 -6.83 26.06
C PRO A 81 -23.43 -7.31 27.49
N GLN A 82 -22.23 -7.86 27.68
CA GLN A 82 -21.68 -8.09 29.00
C GLN A 82 -20.99 -6.82 29.51
N LEU A 83 -21.56 -6.21 30.55
CA LEU A 83 -21.11 -4.95 31.15
C LEU A 83 -20.53 -5.09 32.55
N ARG A 84 -20.50 -6.31 33.14
CA ARG A 84 -19.91 -6.57 34.45
C ARG A 84 -18.38 -6.71 34.32
N PRO A 85 -17.58 -5.82 34.94
CA PRO A 85 -16.13 -5.94 34.92
C PRO A 85 -15.65 -7.16 35.70
N PHE A 86 -14.53 -7.73 35.25
CA PHE A 86 -13.86 -8.91 35.79
C PHE A 86 -14.72 -10.17 35.80
N TYR A 87 -15.70 -10.27 34.90
CA TYR A 87 -16.54 -11.46 34.75
C TYR A 87 -15.74 -12.68 34.32
N PHE A 88 -14.65 -12.50 33.57
CA PHE A 88 -13.75 -13.59 33.18
C PHE A 88 -13.19 -14.39 34.38
N LEU A 89 -13.14 -13.82 35.59
CA LEU A 89 -12.73 -14.55 36.80
C LEU A 89 -13.73 -15.64 37.18
N ASP A 90 -15.03 -15.37 37.00
CA ASP A 90 -16.10 -16.34 37.24
C ASP A 90 -15.99 -17.48 36.21
N ASP A 91 -15.69 -17.16 34.94
CA ASP A 91 -15.47 -18.15 33.89
C ASP A 91 -14.24 -19.04 34.17
N ILE A 92 -13.15 -18.48 34.69
CA ILE A 92 -11.97 -19.25 35.11
C ILE A 92 -12.29 -20.16 36.30
N ALA A 93 -13.07 -19.67 37.27
CA ALA A 93 -13.47 -20.47 38.41
C ALA A 93 -14.37 -21.65 37.98
N ALA A 94 -15.24 -21.45 37.00
CA ALA A 94 -16.18 -22.46 36.51
C ALA A 94 -15.56 -23.45 35.51
N GLN A 95 -14.69 -22.98 34.61
CA GLN A 95 -14.21 -23.74 33.45
C GLN A 95 -12.69 -24.02 33.50
N GLY A 96 -12.00 -23.55 34.55
CA GLY A 96 -10.57 -23.73 34.75
C GLY A 96 -9.70 -22.90 33.81
N THR A 97 -8.45 -23.33 33.63
CA THR A 97 -7.42 -22.56 32.88
C THR A 97 -7.74 -22.39 31.39
N ALA A 98 -8.66 -23.17 30.82
CA ALA A 98 -9.07 -23.00 29.43
C ALA A 98 -9.74 -21.63 29.18
N ALA A 99 -10.46 -21.09 30.18
CA ALA A 99 -11.10 -19.79 30.12
C ALA A 99 -10.11 -18.60 30.20
N LEU A 100 -8.82 -18.85 30.49
CA LEU A 100 -7.79 -17.80 30.44
C LEU A 100 -7.43 -17.38 29.01
N TRP A 101 -7.59 -18.29 28.03
CA TRP A 101 -7.10 -18.05 26.67
C TRP A 101 -7.76 -16.84 25.98
N PRO A 102 -9.10 -16.67 26.01
CA PRO A 102 -9.74 -15.48 25.46
C PRO A 102 -9.19 -14.18 26.05
N THR A 103 -9.07 -14.11 27.38
CA THR A 103 -8.52 -12.95 28.10
C THR A 103 -7.09 -12.63 27.67
N LEU A 104 -6.21 -13.65 27.62
CA LEU A 104 -4.82 -13.49 27.20
C LEU A 104 -4.70 -13.06 25.73
N LEU A 105 -5.55 -13.59 24.85
CA LEU A 105 -5.57 -13.24 23.44
C LEU A 105 -6.07 -11.81 23.21
N ASN A 106 -7.01 -11.32 24.01
CA ASN A 106 -7.43 -9.92 23.99
C ASN A 106 -6.28 -8.99 24.46
N VAL A 107 -5.57 -9.35 25.53
CA VAL A 107 -4.34 -8.62 25.90
C VAL A 107 -3.32 -8.64 24.75
N ALA A 108 -3.12 -9.78 24.10
CA ALA A 108 -2.19 -9.90 22.97
C ALA A 108 -2.65 -9.10 21.73
N LEU A 109 -3.95 -8.92 21.53
CA LEU A 109 -4.54 -8.29 20.35
C LEU A 109 -4.05 -6.86 20.15
N LEU A 110 -4.15 -6.01 21.18
CA LEU A 110 -3.71 -4.61 21.09
C LEU A 110 -2.31 -4.37 21.67
N PHE A 111 -1.62 -5.41 22.14
CA PHE A 111 -0.22 -5.28 22.55
C PHE A 111 0.68 -4.64 21.47
N PRO A 112 0.65 -5.06 20.19
CA PRO A 112 1.45 -4.43 19.15
C PRO A 112 1.09 -2.95 18.95
N LEU A 113 -0.17 -2.53 19.13
CA LEU A 113 -0.58 -1.12 19.01
C LEU A 113 0.22 -0.23 19.96
N GLY A 114 0.40 -0.66 21.21
CA GLY A 114 1.21 0.05 22.19
C GLY A 114 2.67 0.21 21.75
N VAL A 115 3.24 -0.86 21.19
CA VAL A 115 4.60 -0.86 20.64
C VAL A 115 4.71 0.13 19.49
N TYR A 116 3.81 0.07 18.52
CA TYR A 116 3.81 0.97 17.36
C TYR A 116 3.60 2.43 17.75
N LEU A 117 2.68 2.74 18.67
CA LEU A 117 2.42 4.10 19.14
C LEU A 117 3.65 4.72 19.82
N ARG A 118 4.37 3.94 20.63
CA ARG A 118 5.63 4.38 21.22
C ARG A 118 6.75 4.52 20.19
N TYR A 119 6.84 3.57 19.26
CA TYR A 119 7.98 3.46 18.35
C TYR A 119 7.89 4.36 17.11
N LEU A 120 6.76 4.34 16.40
CA LEU A 120 6.55 5.10 15.16
C LEU A 120 6.15 6.56 15.42
N TRP A 121 5.23 6.78 16.37
CA TRP A 121 4.63 8.09 16.65
C TRP A 121 5.11 8.74 17.94
N LYS A 122 5.98 8.06 18.72
CA LYS A 122 6.54 8.58 19.96
C LYS A 122 5.48 9.10 20.94
N ARG A 123 4.29 8.48 20.94
CA ARG A 123 3.19 8.88 21.83
C ARG A 123 3.50 8.47 23.28
N GLY A 124 3.13 9.32 24.23
CA GLY A 124 3.22 9.03 25.65
C GLY A 124 2.20 7.97 26.08
N LEU A 125 2.32 7.50 27.33
CA LEU A 125 1.45 6.45 27.87
C LEU A 125 -0.03 6.86 27.84
N ALA A 126 -0.38 8.06 28.34
CA ALA A 126 -1.76 8.53 28.37
C ALA A 126 -2.44 8.56 26.98
N ALA A 127 -1.76 9.13 25.98
CA ALA A 127 -2.26 9.14 24.61
C ALA A 127 -2.39 7.71 24.04
N THR A 128 -1.46 6.82 24.40
CA THR A 128 -1.51 5.42 23.98
C THR A 128 -2.71 4.70 24.58
N THR A 129 -2.97 4.88 25.88
CA THR A 129 -4.13 4.31 26.57
C THR A 129 -5.43 4.81 25.95
N LEU A 130 -5.57 6.12 25.67
CA LEU A 130 -6.77 6.68 25.05
C LEU A 130 -7.02 6.14 23.63
N ILE A 131 -5.97 6.06 22.80
CA ILE A 131 -6.08 5.49 21.45
C ILE A 131 -6.45 4.01 21.52
N ALA A 132 -5.86 3.26 22.44
CA ALA A 132 -6.15 1.84 22.63
C ALA A 132 -7.58 1.61 23.12
N LEU A 133 -8.04 2.40 24.09
CA LEU A 133 -9.42 2.38 24.56
C LEU A 133 -10.40 2.68 23.43
N GLY A 134 -10.14 3.72 22.63
CA GLY A 134 -10.96 4.04 21.46
C GLY A 134 -10.94 2.95 20.39
N THR A 135 -9.78 2.31 20.16
CA THR A 135 -9.66 1.19 19.21
C THR A 135 -10.42 -0.03 19.70
N SER A 136 -10.31 -0.36 20.99
CA SER A 136 -11.06 -1.47 21.56
C SER A 136 -12.55 -1.19 21.59
N LEU A 137 -12.96 0.05 21.90
CA LEU A 137 -14.37 0.44 21.82
C LEU A 137 -14.89 0.30 20.40
N PHE A 138 -14.11 0.72 19.39
CA PHE A 138 -14.44 0.51 17.99
C PHE A 138 -14.68 -0.98 17.67
N PHE A 139 -13.83 -1.90 18.16
CA PHE A 139 -14.04 -3.34 17.99
C PHE A 139 -15.30 -3.83 18.66
N GLU A 140 -15.53 -3.49 19.92
CA GLU A 140 -16.72 -3.92 20.66
C GLU A 140 -18.00 -3.35 20.03
N THR A 141 -18.01 -2.09 19.59
CA THR A 141 -19.15 -1.50 18.86
C THR A 141 -19.38 -2.16 17.49
N THR A 142 -18.32 -2.58 16.81
CA THR A 142 -18.43 -3.33 15.56
C THR A 142 -19.12 -4.67 15.81
N GLN A 143 -18.83 -5.35 16.92
CA GLN A 143 -19.49 -6.60 17.30
C GLN A 143 -20.93 -6.40 17.72
N LEU A 144 -21.18 -5.41 18.60
CA LEU A 144 -22.52 -5.07 19.10
C LEU A 144 -23.52 -4.74 17.98
N THR A 145 -23.04 -4.07 16.94
CA THR A 145 -23.87 -3.65 15.80
C THR A 145 -23.95 -4.70 14.69
N GLY A 146 -23.34 -5.87 14.86
CA GLY A 146 -23.31 -6.89 13.79
C GLY A 146 -22.56 -6.41 12.55
N LEU A 147 -21.34 -5.91 12.73
CA LEU A 147 -20.52 -5.28 11.68
C LEU A 147 -21.23 -4.07 11.05
N TRP A 148 -21.64 -3.10 11.88
CA TRP A 148 -22.31 -1.86 11.42
C TRP A 148 -23.60 -2.12 10.64
N PHE A 149 -24.44 -3.01 11.16
CA PHE A 149 -25.72 -3.42 10.57
C PHE A 149 -25.62 -4.13 9.22
N VAL A 150 -24.43 -4.61 8.85
CA VAL A 150 -24.27 -5.57 7.75
C VAL A 150 -24.96 -6.88 8.09
N TYR A 151 -24.93 -7.28 9.37
CA TYR A 151 -25.71 -8.40 9.89
C TYR A 151 -26.92 -7.90 10.68
N PRO A 152 -28.06 -8.61 10.65
CA PRO A 152 -29.30 -8.18 11.29
C PRO A 152 -29.27 -8.23 12.82
N CYS A 153 -28.27 -8.89 13.42
CA CYS A 153 -28.04 -8.95 14.86
C CYS A 153 -26.54 -9.07 15.18
N PRO A 154 -26.12 -8.81 16.43
CA PRO A 154 -24.79 -9.19 16.91
C PRO A 154 -24.64 -10.71 16.92
N TYR A 155 -23.55 -11.20 16.32
CA TYR A 155 -23.15 -12.62 16.35
C TYR A 155 -21.92 -12.87 17.24
N ARG A 156 -21.33 -11.80 17.79
CA ARG A 156 -20.34 -11.81 18.86
C ARG A 156 -20.79 -10.87 19.97
N GLN A 157 -20.51 -11.25 21.21
CA GLN A 157 -20.97 -10.50 22.37
C GLN A 157 -20.04 -9.32 22.63
N PHE A 158 -20.61 -8.11 22.76
CA PHE A 158 -19.90 -6.97 23.33
C PHE A 158 -19.49 -7.28 24.76
N ASN A 159 -18.21 -7.11 25.09
CA ASN A 159 -17.69 -7.45 26.42
C ASN A 159 -16.80 -6.32 26.99
N VAL A 160 -17.18 -5.80 28.17
CA VAL A 160 -16.39 -4.80 28.89
C VAL A 160 -15.01 -5.34 29.31
N ASP A 161 -14.89 -6.64 29.59
CA ASP A 161 -13.61 -7.25 29.93
C ASP A 161 -12.66 -7.27 28.73
N ASP A 162 -13.19 -7.45 27.53
CA ASP A 162 -12.40 -7.41 26.29
C ASP A 162 -11.90 -5.99 26.05
N LEU A 163 -12.75 -4.98 26.30
CA LEU A 163 -12.36 -3.56 26.29
C LEU A 163 -11.18 -3.28 27.23
N MET A 164 -11.25 -3.78 28.45
CA MET A 164 -10.23 -3.61 29.48
C MET A 164 -8.95 -4.36 29.13
N CYS A 165 -9.06 -5.62 28.70
CA CYS A 165 -7.92 -6.48 28.35
C CYS A 165 -7.16 -5.97 27.14
N ASN A 166 -7.86 -5.58 26.07
CA ASN A 166 -7.25 -4.96 24.89
C ASN A 166 -6.51 -3.67 25.29
N THR A 167 -7.14 -2.80 26.07
CA THR A 167 -6.52 -1.55 26.54
C THR A 167 -5.29 -1.81 27.39
N ALA A 168 -5.35 -2.78 28.32
CA ALA A 168 -4.22 -3.22 29.14
C ALA A 168 -3.10 -3.80 28.29
N GLY A 169 -3.44 -4.58 27.25
CA GLY A 169 -2.52 -5.08 26.24
C GLY A 169 -1.69 -3.99 25.61
N ALA A 170 -2.33 -2.93 25.11
CA ALA A 170 -1.61 -1.79 24.54
C ALA A 170 -0.74 -1.05 25.56
N VAL A 171 -1.18 -0.92 26.81
CA VAL A 171 -0.36 -0.34 27.88
C VAL A 171 0.89 -1.20 28.14
N LEU A 172 0.73 -2.52 28.25
CA LEU A 172 1.85 -3.46 28.40
C LEU A 172 2.80 -3.39 27.20
N GLY A 173 2.27 -3.36 25.98
CA GLY A 173 3.04 -3.18 24.75
C GLY A 173 3.84 -1.89 24.76
N TRP A 174 3.24 -0.79 25.21
CA TRP A 174 3.93 0.48 25.37
C TRP A 174 5.06 0.39 26.39
N LEU A 175 4.81 -0.20 27.57
CA LEU A 175 5.81 -0.36 28.63
C LEU A 175 7.01 -1.19 28.15
N ILE A 176 6.75 -2.37 27.59
CA ILE A 176 7.78 -3.30 27.07
C ILE A 176 8.51 -2.71 25.87
N ALA A 177 7.85 -1.90 25.04
CA ALA A 177 8.53 -1.22 23.94
C ALA A 177 9.68 -0.33 24.41
N GLY A 178 9.63 0.23 25.63
CA GLY A 178 10.67 1.12 26.15
C GLY A 178 12.10 0.58 26.07
N PRO A 179 12.41 -0.59 26.65
CA PRO A 179 13.71 -1.23 26.45
C PRO A 179 13.92 -1.72 25.01
N VAL A 180 12.91 -2.31 24.37
CA VAL A 180 13.03 -2.93 23.03
C VAL A 180 13.42 -1.94 21.94
N ILE A 181 12.83 -0.73 21.95
CA ILE A 181 13.11 0.30 20.92
C ILE A 181 14.55 0.81 20.96
N ARG A 182 15.33 0.55 22.02
CA ARG A 182 16.75 0.89 22.09
C ARG A 182 17.61 0.03 21.16
N ILE A 183 17.12 -1.17 20.82
CA ILE A 183 17.80 -2.15 19.97
C ILE A 183 17.32 -2.00 18.51
N LEU A 184 16.08 -1.55 18.30
CA LEU A 184 15.53 -1.35 16.96
C LEU A 184 16.20 -0.16 16.23
N PRO A 185 16.33 -0.21 14.90
CA PRO A 185 16.83 0.92 14.11
C PRO A 185 16.00 2.18 14.38
N ARG A 186 16.61 3.36 14.36
CA ARG A 186 15.84 4.60 14.57
C ARG A 186 15.05 4.98 13.33
N ILE A 187 13.79 5.38 13.51
CA ILE A 187 12.99 6.01 12.45
C ILE A 187 13.41 7.48 12.35
N ASP A 188 14.37 7.75 11.47
CA ASP A 188 14.88 9.09 11.20
C ASP A 188 14.43 9.60 9.84
N ARG A 189 13.27 10.25 9.82
CA ARG A 189 12.69 10.82 8.60
C ARG A 189 13.58 11.92 7.99
N GLN A 190 14.23 12.72 8.83
CA GLN A 190 15.02 13.87 8.37
C GLN A 190 16.36 13.41 7.80
N GLY A 191 17.07 12.51 8.48
CA GLY A 191 18.30 11.93 7.97
C GLY A 191 18.08 11.10 6.70
N GLU A 192 16.96 10.37 6.61
CA GLU A 192 16.59 9.70 5.36
C GLU A 192 16.35 10.73 4.23
N ARG A 193 15.61 11.80 4.49
CA ARG A 193 15.37 12.87 3.50
C ARG A 193 16.68 13.51 3.04
N ALA A 194 17.55 13.90 3.97
CA ALA A 194 18.85 14.49 3.64
C ALA A 194 19.70 13.56 2.76
N ARG A 195 19.66 12.24 3.01
CA ARG A 195 20.43 11.24 2.27
C ARG A 195 19.84 10.90 0.90
N TRP A 196 18.52 10.81 0.80
CA TRP A 196 17.83 10.18 -0.35
C TRP A 196 17.00 11.14 -1.20
N ALA A 197 16.66 12.35 -0.74
CA ALA A 197 15.78 13.26 -1.47
C ALA A 197 16.27 13.56 -2.88
N GLY A 198 17.56 13.93 -3.01
CA GLY A 198 18.21 14.24 -4.28
C GLY A 198 18.59 13.02 -5.14
N ARG A 199 18.45 11.78 -4.62
CA ARG A 199 18.90 10.58 -5.33
C ARG A 199 17.81 10.01 -6.23
N VAL A 200 18.17 9.72 -7.48
CA VAL A 200 17.30 9.00 -8.42
C VAL A 200 17.56 7.51 -8.30
N THR A 201 16.88 6.87 -7.34
CA THR A 201 17.00 5.42 -7.10
C THR A 201 16.24 4.60 -8.13
N PHE A 202 16.65 3.34 -8.30
CA PHE A 202 15.93 2.36 -9.13
C PHE A 202 14.45 2.26 -8.73
N THR A 203 14.17 2.10 -7.44
CA THR A 203 12.80 2.01 -6.91
C THR A 203 11.98 3.27 -7.21
N ARG A 204 12.60 4.46 -7.28
CA ARG A 204 11.90 5.70 -7.62
C ARG A 204 11.55 5.74 -9.11
N ARG A 205 12.46 5.29 -9.97
CA ARG A 205 12.23 5.16 -11.43
C ARG A 205 11.16 4.11 -11.73
N ALA A 206 11.25 2.94 -11.10
CA ALA A 206 10.29 1.85 -11.26
C ALA A 206 8.88 2.28 -10.84
N LEU A 207 8.75 2.95 -9.68
CA LEU A 207 7.46 3.45 -9.22
C LEU A 207 6.89 4.51 -10.17
N ALA A 208 7.69 5.49 -10.61
CA ALA A 208 7.23 6.48 -11.59
C ALA A 208 6.66 5.80 -12.84
N TYR A 209 7.37 4.81 -13.35
CA TYR A 209 6.97 4.08 -14.55
C TYR A 209 5.71 3.24 -14.34
N VAL A 210 5.62 2.45 -13.27
CA VAL A 210 4.43 1.66 -12.93
C VAL A 210 3.21 2.57 -12.78
N THR A 211 3.37 3.71 -12.10
CA THR A 211 2.28 4.68 -11.94
C THR A 211 1.89 5.33 -13.27
N ASP A 212 2.85 5.59 -14.15
CA ASP A 212 2.55 6.07 -15.51
C ASP A 212 1.78 5.04 -16.34
N LEU A 213 2.13 3.75 -16.27
CA LEU A 213 1.41 2.69 -16.99
C LEU A 213 -0.01 2.51 -16.48
N ILE A 214 -0.20 2.50 -15.16
CA ILE A 214 -1.53 2.42 -14.54
C ILE A 214 -2.34 3.67 -14.90
N GLY A 215 -1.75 4.86 -14.79
CA GLY A 215 -2.43 6.11 -15.15
C GLY A 215 -2.83 6.17 -16.61
N TRP A 216 -1.96 5.73 -17.52
CA TRP A 216 -2.27 5.60 -18.94
C TRP A 216 -3.41 4.59 -19.19
N ALA A 217 -3.35 3.39 -18.59
CA ALA A 217 -4.39 2.37 -18.74
C ALA A 217 -5.77 2.86 -18.24
N ILE A 218 -5.79 3.56 -17.10
CA ILE A 218 -7.00 4.22 -16.58
C ILE A 218 -7.50 5.27 -17.57
N ALA A 219 -6.63 6.15 -18.08
CA ALA A 219 -7.02 7.20 -19.02
C ALA A 219 -7.61 6.63 -20.33
N VAL A 220 -7.03 5.55 -20.85
CA VAL A 220 -7.55 4.82 -22.02
C VAL A 220 -8.92 4.23 -21.72
N THR A 221 -9.06 3.53 -20.58
CA THR A 221 -10.33 2.90 -20.18
C THR A 221 -11.43 3.93 -19.99
N LEU A 222 -11.13 5.06 -19.34
CA LEU A 222 -12.08 6.15 -19.14
C LEU A 222 -12.47 6.81 -20.48
N THR A 223 -11.52 7.02 -21.38
CA THR A 223 -11.79 7.61 -22.69
C THR A 223 -12.70 6.70 -23.51
N LEU A 224 -12.42 5.39 -23.53
CA LEU A 224 -13.29 4.41 -24.18
C LEU A 224 -14.66 4.34 -23.53
N GLY A 225 -14.74 4.34 -22.19
CA GLY A 225 -16.00 4.37 -21.46
C GLY A 225 -16.85 5.59 -21.80
N VAL A 226 -16.23 6.76 -21.95
CA VAL A 226 -16.90 7.98 -22.42
C VAL A 226 -17.37 7.84 -23.85
N LEU A 227 -16.55 7.33 -24.78
CA LEU A 227 -16.93 7.13 -26.19
C LEU A 227 -18.13 6.18 -26.31
N VAL A 228 -18.15 5.10 -25.53
CA VAL A 228 -19.30 4.18 -25.44
C VAL A 228 -20.52 4.90 -24.89
N LEU A 229 -20.37 5.69 -23.82
CA LEU A 229 -21.48 6.45 -23.22
C LEU A 229 -22.09 7.48 -24.18
N VAL A 230 -21.27 8.12 -25.03
CA VAL A 230 -21.74 9.07 -26.06
C VAL A 230 -22.13 8.39 -27.37
N HIS A 231 -22.30 7.06 -27.37
CA HIS A 231 -22.78 6.26 -28.50
C HIS A 231 -21.89 6.37 -29.76
N VAL A 232 -20.59 6.57 -29.59
CA VAL A 232 -19.63 6.49 -30.69
C VAL A 232 -19.40 5.02 -31.02
N ALA A 233 -19.52 4.65 -32.29
CA ALA A 233 -19.23 3.30 -32.75
C ALA A 233 -17.79 2.91 -32.37
N VAL A 234 -17.61 1.67 -31.90
CA VAL A 234 -16.30 1.11 -31.50
C VAL A 234 -15.85 0.13 -32.60
N PRO A 235 -15.26 0.61 -33.71
CA PRO A 235 -14.73 -0.28 -34.73
C PRO A 235 -13.51 -1.05 -34.22
N ASP A 236 -13.17 -2.13 -34.92
CA ASP A 236 -11.95 -2.88 -34.71
C ASP A 236 -10.73 -1.93 -34.78
N GLY A 237 -9.88 -1.99 -33.75
CA GLY A 237 -8.72 -1.13 -33.63
C GLY A 237 -8.96 0.23 -32.96
N LEU A 238 -10.18 0.60 -32.55
CA LEU A 238 -10.41 1.85 -31.79
C LEU A 238 -9.64 1.88 -30.47
N LEU A 239 -9.57 0.75 -29.76
CA LEU A 239 -8.73 0.61 -28.55
C LEU A 239 -7.27 0.99 -28.85
N VAL A 240 -6.76 0.56 -30.01
CA VAL A 240 -5.41 0.86 -30.49
C VAL A 240 -5.31 2.35 -30.89
N ALA A 241 -6.26 2.92 -31.61
CA ALA A 241 -6.20 4.35 -31.91
C ALA A 241 -6.23 5.24 -30.63
N VAL A 242 -7.12 4.92 -29.69
CA VAL A 242 -7.31 5.68 -28.45
C VAL A 242 -6.08 5.59 -27.54
N GLY A 243 -5.60 4.38 -27.25
CA GLY A 243 -4.40 4.25 -26.41
C GLY A 243 -3.14 4.83 -27.06
N ALA A 244 -3.06 4.91 -28.40
CA ALA A 244 -1.98 5.60 -29.08
C ALA A 244 -2.05 7.10 -28.84
N GLY A 245 -3.23 7.69 -29.07
CA GLY A 245 -3.47 9.10 -28.83
C GLY A 245 -3.22 9.50 -27.37
N VAL A 246 -3.78 8.72 -26.42
CA VAL A 246 -3.57 8.93 -24.98
C VAL A 246 -2.09 8.73 -24.62
N GLY A 247 -1.40 7.76 -25.21
CA GLY A 247 0.03 7.53 -25.00
C GLY A 247 0.89 8.69 -25.49
N LEU A 248 0.59 9.23 -26.68
CA LEU A 248 1.26 10.42 -27.22
C LEU A 248 1.07 11.63 -26.30
N LEU A 249 -0.16 11.85 -25.82
CA LEU A 249 -0.46 12.89 -24.85
C LEU A 249 0.33 12.70 -23.55
N TRP A 250 0.25 11.51 -22.95
CA TRP A 250 0.79 11.21 -21.63
C TRP A 250 2.32 11.19 -21.57
N PHE A 251 2.95 10.53 -22.55
CA PHE A 251 4.38 10.27 -22.54
C PHE A 251 5.19 11.25 -23.38
N TRP A 252 4.56 12.05 -24.26
CA TRP A 252 5.28 13.04 -25.04
C TRP A 252 4.84 14.48 -24.76
N ILE A 253 3.55 14.79 -24.92
CA ILE A 253 3.04 16.17 -24.77
C ILE A 253 3.18 16.64 -23.31
N VAL A 254 2.67 15.88 -22.34
CA VAL A 254 2.74 16.23 -20.91
C VAL A 254 4.18 16.49 -20.44
N PRO A 255 5.17 15.62 -20.69
CA PRO A 255 6.55 15.89 -20.29
C PRO A 255 7.22 16.99 -21.12
N ALA A 256 6.84 17.22 -22.38
CA ALA A 256 7.34 18.35 -23.15
C ALA A 256 6.91 19.70 -22.54
N LEU A 257 5.69 19.77 -22.00
CA LEU A 257 5.15 20.97 -21.36
C LEU A 257 5.60 21.13 -19.90
N THR A 258 5.59 20.04 -19.12
CA THR A 258 5.76 20.09 -17.65
C THR A 258 7.15 19.62 -17.17
N GLY A 259 7.97 19.10 -18.08
CA GLY A 259 9.29 18.53 -17.80
C GLY A 259 9.25 17.16 -17.10
N ALA A 260 8.09 16.52 -16.98
CA ALA A 260 7.95 15.17 -16.40
C ALA A 260 6.61 14.53 -16.78
N THR A 261 6.51 13.20 -16.71
CA THR A 261 5.23 12.49 -16.75
C THR A 261 4.52 12.57 -15.39
N VAL A 262 3.23 12.21 -15.33
CA VAL A 262 2.43 12.23 -14.10
C VAL A 262 3.08 11.37 -13.01
N GLY A 263 3.48 10.14 -13.33
CA GLY A 263 4.16 9.23 -12.41
C GLY A 263 5.47 9.81 -11.87
N LYS A 264 6.24 10.50 -12.72
CA LYS A 264 7.46 11.20 -12.28
C LYS A 264 7.15 12.36 -11.34
N HIS A 265 6.11 13.16 -11.59
CA HIS A 265 5.69 14.23 -10.67
C HIS A 265 5.27 13.68 -9.30
N LEU A 266 4.60 12.53 -9.26
CA LEU A 266 4.19 11.89 -8.01
C LEU A 266 5.38 11.56 -7.11
N VAL A 267 6.49 11.10 -7.71
CA VAL A 267 7.73 10.76 -6.99
C VAL A 267 8.83 11.82 -7.09
N LEU A 268 8.47 13.04 -7.49
CA LEU A 268 9.32 14.23 -7.54
C LEU A 268 10.56 14.09 -8.43
N LEU A 269 10.37 13.48 -9.59
CA LEU A 269 11.34 13.43 -10.68
C LEU A 269 11.00 14.46 -11.77
N THR A 270 12.04 14.94 -12.43
CA THR A 270 11.96 15.76 -13.64
C THR A 270 12.98 15.28 -14.66
N LEU A 271 12.71 15.57 -15.93
CA LEU A 271 13.60 15.30 -17.05
C LEU A 271 14.36 16.58 -17.42
N VAL A 272 15.68 16.46 -17.40
CA VAL A 272 16.60 17.52 -17.83
C VAL A 272 17.54 16.98 -18.92
N GLY A 273 18.06 17.87 -19.75
CA GLY A 273 19.20 17.54 -20.61
C GLY A 273 20.45 17.31 -19.77
N THR A 274 21.43 16.58 -20.31
CA THR A 274 22.72 16.34 -19.63
C THR A 274 23.47 17.64 -19.33
N GLY A 275 23.26 18.68 -20.12
CA GLY A 275 23.78 20.04 -19.88
C GLY A 275 23.00 20.87 -18.85
N GLY A 276 22.07 20.28 -18.09
CA GLY A 276 21.29 20.95 -17.03
C GLY A 276 20.15 21.85 -17.52
N ARG A 277 20.02 22.07 -18.83
CA ARG A 277 18.89 22.79 -19.44
C ARG A 277 17.68 21.87 -19.63
N ARG A 278 16.50 22.43 -19.93
CA ARG A 278 15.33 21.64 -20.33
C ARG A 278 15.68 20.74 -21.53
N ALA A 279 15.25 19.49 -21.47
CA ALA A 279 15.37 18.58 -22.61
C ALA A 279 14.47 19.06 -23.75
N GLY A 280 15.00 19.08 -24.98
CA GLY A 280 14.21 19.42 -26.16
C GLY A 280 13.12 18.39 -26.46
N ALA A 281 12.04 18.82 -27.12
CA ALA A 281 10.89 17.95 -27.43
C ALA A 281 11.26 16.71 -28.26
N GLY A 282 12.22 16.83 -29.18
CA GLY A 282 12.73 15.70 -29.97
C GLY A 282 13.55 14.70 -29.15
N ALA A 283 14.36 15.19 -28.19
CA ALA A 283 15.10 14.32 -27.26
C ALA A 283 14.14 13.55 -26.34
N LEU A 284 13.06 14.20 -25.90
CA LEU A 284 11.99 13.56 -25.13
C LEU A 284 11.23 12.53 -25.97
N LEU A 285 10.89 12.85 -27.22
CA LEU A 285 10.24 11.91 -28.15
C LEU A 285 11.08 10.64 -28.29
N LEU A 286 12.35 10.79 -28.65
CA LEU A 286 13.27 9.66 -28.84
C LEU A 286 13.45 8.88 -27.54
N ARG A 287 13.53 9.57 -26.39
CA ARG A 287 13.65 8.92 -25.07
C ARG A 287 12.48 8.00 -24.79
N TYR A 288 11.26 8.47 -24.98
CA TYR A 288 10.06 7.67 -24.72
C TYR A 288 9.78 6.66 -25.82
N ALA A 289 10.12 6.94 -27.08
CA ALA A 289 10.07 5.96 -28.16
C ALA A 289 10.96 4.74 -27.84
N ILE A 290 12.17 4.96 -27.32
CA ILE A 290 13.07 3.86 -26.90
C ILE A 290 12.57 3.20 -25.62
N LEU A 291 12.19 3.97 -24.60
CA LEU A 291 11.77 3.42 -23.29
C LEU A 291 10.47 2.61 -23.38
N LEU A 292 9.55 3.05 -24.24
CA LEU A 292 8.23 2.43 -24.44
C LEU A 292 8.17 1.58 -25.70
N SER A 293 9.28 1.41 -26.43
CA SER A 293 9.31 0.51 -27.61
C SER A 293 8.73 -0.87 -27.32
N PRO A 294 8.89 -1.47 -26.12
CA PRO A 294 8.15 -2.68 -25.77
C PRO A 294 6.65 -2.56 -25.96
N LEU A 295 6.04 -1.52 -25.40
CA LEU A 295 4.60 -1.37 -25.42
C LEU A 295 4.08 -1.11 -26.83
N TRP A 296 4.75 -0.24 -27.59
CA TRP A 296 4.34 0.07 -28.96
C TRP A 296 4.54 -1.12 -29.92
N LEU A 297 5.62 -1.90 -29.78
CA LEU A 297 5.81 -3.13 -30.56
C LEU A 297 4.73 -4.17 -30.26
N THR A 298 4.31 -4.27 -28.99
CA THR A 298 3.27 -5.22 -28.59
C THR A 298 1.91 -4.81 -29.11
N TRP A 299 1.67 -3.51 -29.17
CA TRP A 299 0.51 -2.93 -29.81
C TRP A 299 0.46 -3.13 -31.32
N LEU A 300 1.60 -3.00 -32.01
CA LEU A 300 1.71 -3.32 -33.44
C LEU A 300 1.49 -4.81 -33.71
N GLY A 301 1.97 -5.70 -32.83
CA GLY A 301 1.72 -7.14 -32.96
C GLY A 301 0.27 -7.55 -32.68
N PHE A 302 -0.45 -6.81 -31.84
CA PHE A 302 -1.91 -6.96 -31.70
C PHE A 302 -2.65 -6.65 -33.01
N LEU A 303 -2.23 -5.60 -33.73
CA LEU A 303 -2.77 -5.28 -35.05
C LEU A 303 -2.43 -6.34 -36.11
N GLY A 304 -1.32 -7.07 -35.93
CA GLY A 304 -0.84 -8.11 -36.84
C GLY A 304 -1.42 -9.52 -36.60
N GLY A 305 -2.44 -9.67 -35.76
CA GLY A 305 -3.15 -10.95 -35.57
C GLY A 305 -2.65 -11.86 -34.44
N GLY A 306 -1.75 -11.38 -33.56
CA GLY A 306 -1.43 -11.97 -32.25
C GLY A 306 -1.09 -13.48 -32.21
N GLY A 307 0.21 -13.83 -32.24
CA GLY A 307 0.70 -15.21 -32.09
C GLY A 307 1.83 -15.36 -31.07
N GLU A 308 2.47 -16.53 -30.98
CA GLU A 308 3.59 -16.79 -30.04
C GLU A 308 4.76 -15.79 -30.19
N THR A 309 5.01 -15.32 -31.41
CA THR A 309 6.02 -14.29 -31.71
C THR A 309 5.76 -12.99 -30.94
N LEU A 310 4.50 -12.65 -30.69
CA LEU A 310 4.11 -11.48 -29.89
C LEU A 310 4.49 -11.65 -28.41
N GLN A 311 4.37 -12.86 -27.88
CA GLN A 311 4.72 -13.18 -26.49
C GLN A 311 6.24 -13.12 -26.26
N TRP A 312 7.04 -13.56 -27.23
CA TRP A 312 8.49 -13.44 -27.15
C TRP A 312 8.97 -12.01 -27.32
N LEU A 313 8.33 -11.23 -28.20
CA LEU A 313 8.59 -9.79 -28.33
C LEU A 313 8.18 -9.04 -27.05
N LEU A 314 7.05 -9.39 -26.43
CA LEU A 314 6.63 -8.91 -25.10
C LEU A 314 7.71 -9.19 -24.05
N LEU A 315 8.18 -10.43 -23.94
CA LEU A 315 9.16 -10.84 -22.94
C LEU A 315 10.51 -10.14 -23.16
N ALA A 316 11.02 -10.11 -24.39
CA ALA A 316 12.27 -9.46 -24.73
C ALA A 316 12.23 -7.96 -24.41
N ALA A 317 11.10 -7.33 -24.70
CA ALA A 317 10.96 -5.91 -24.51
C ALA A 317 10.71 -5.54 -23.03
N VAL A 318 10.05 -6.41 -22.26
CA VAL A 318 10.08 -6.37 -20.79
C VAL A 318 11.52 -6.47 -20.29
N ILE A 319 12.31 -7.44 -20.75
CA ILE A 319 13.71 -7.60 -20.32
C ILE A 319 14.55 -6.35 -20.64
N VAL A 320 14.44 -5.80 -21.85
CA VAL A 320 15.23 -4.63 -22.24
C VAL A 320 14.86 -3.39 -21.42
N ALA A 321 13.58 -3.09 -21.24
CA ALA A 321 13.13 -1.90 -20.52
C ALA A 321 13.19 -2.05 -18.99
N TRP A 322 12.88 -3.23 -18.45
CA TRP A 322 12.69 -3.46 -17.02
C TRP A 322 13.86 -4.15 -16.33
N VAL A 323 14.70 -4.88 -17.08
CA VAL A 323 15.86 -5.58 -16.51
C VAL A 323 17.14 -4.86 -16.93
N TRP A 324 17.35 -4.66 -18.24
CA TRP A 324 18.60 -4.12 -18.75
C TRP A 324 18.81 -2.63 -18.46
N SER A 325 17.86 -1.74 -18.78
CA SER A 325 18.01 -0.30 -18.49
C SER A 325 18.33 0.02 -17.02
N PRO A 326 17.60 -0.55 -16.05
CA PRO A 326 17.90 -0.29 -14.64
C PRO A 326 19.14 -1.01 -14.12
N LEU A 327 19.45 -2.24 -14.55
CA LEU A 327 20.71 -2.90 -14.20
C LEU A 327 21.92 -2.16 -14.76
N ALA A 328 21.84 -1.70 -16.00
CA ALA A 328 22.90 -0.92 -16.64
C ALA A 328 23.19 0.39 -15.87
N ALA A 329 22.17 1.02 -15.29
CA ALA A 329 22.34 2.20 -14.44
C ALA A 329 22.95 1.89 -13.05
N LEU A 330 22.82 0.65 -12.56
CA LEU A 330 23.42 0.21 -11.28
C LEU A 330 24.91 -0.13 -11.43
N VAL A 331 25.31 -0.69 -12.58
CA VAL A 331 26.69 -1.13 -12.83
C VAL A 331 27.59 0.03 -13.29
N ARG A 332 27.01 1.06 -13.93
CA ARG A 332 27.79 2.16 -14.54
C ARG A 332 28.04 3.32 -13.58
N LYS A 333 29.23 3.91 -13.69
CA LYS A 333 29.68 5.06 -12.87
C LYS A 333 28.86 6.33 -13.06
N ASP A 334 28.24 6.52 -14.22
CA ASP A 334 27.41 7.68 -14.54
C ASP A 334 25.94 7.53 -14.07
N HIS A 335 25.55 6.32 -13.64
CA HIS A 335 24.19 5.95 -13.24
C HIS A 335 23.10 6.29 -14.28
N LEU A 336 23.49 6.44 -15.56
CA LEU A 336 22.59 6.72 -16.66
C LEU A 336 22.18 5.42 -17.36
N ALA A 337 20.88 5.27 -17.62
CA ALA A 337 20.42 4.17 -18.45
C ALA A 337 20.84 4.36 -19.92
N PRO A 338 20.95 3.29 -20.74
CA PRO A 338 21.42 3.40 -22.12
C PRO A 338 20.64 4.41 -22.98
N TYR A 339 19.31 4.43 -22.85
CA TYR A 339 18.43 5.37 -23.56
C TYR A 339 18.59 6.83 -23.08
N GLU A 340 19.05 7.05 -21.85
CA GLU A 340 19.34 8.39 -21.30
C GLU A 340 20.57 9.00 -21.97
N ARG A 341 21.59 8.18 -22.23
CA ARG A 341 22.80 8.59 -22.95
C ARG A 341 22.51 8.92 -24.41
N LEU A 342 21.79 8.03 -25.10
CA LEU A 342 21.44 8.21 -26.51
C LEU A 342 20.63 9.50 -26.76
N THR A 343 19.83 9.89 -25.77
CA THR A 343 18.96 11.07 -25.89
C THR A 343 19.52 12.32 -25.22
N ALA A 344 20.71 12.22 -24.61
CA ALA A 344 21.30 13.28 -23.79
C ALA A 344 20.31 13.83 -22.74
N THR A 345 19.49 12.94 -22.14
CA THR A 345 18.51 13.30 -21.10
C THR A 345 18.72 12.48 -19.84
N ARG A 346 18.48 13.06 -18.66
CA ARG A 346 18.55 12.35 -17.37
C ARG A 346 17.37 12.68 -16.48
N ASN A 347 17.04 11.76 -15.59
CA ASN A 347 16.14 12.06 -14.48
C ASN A 347 16.90 12.83 -13.39
N GLU A 348 16.25 13.84 -12.83
CA GLU A 348 16.73 14.61 -11.69
C GLU A 348 15.62 14.72 -10.64
N ALA A 349 15.99 14.73 -9.36
CA ALA A 349 15.04 14.88 -8.27
C ALA A 349 14.76 16.37 -8.01
N ARG A 350 13.49 16.77 -7.92
CA ARG A 350 13.10 18.18 -7.68
C ARG A 350 13.39 18.68 -6.26
N ILE A 351 13.59 17.78 -5.28
CA ILE A 351 13.90 18.19 -3.91
C ILE A 351 15.41 18.29 -3.73
N THR A 352 15.89 19.49 -3.42
CA THR A 352 17.20 19.70 -2.80
C THR A 352 17.15 19.29 -1.33
N SER A 353 18.21 18.67 -0.83
CA SER A 353 18.33 18.12 0.53
C SER A 353 18.13 19.12 1.68
N ALA A 354 17.84 20.40 1.40
CA ALA A 354 17.92 21.52 2.33
C ALA A 354 16.59 22.30 2.57
N GLY A 355 15.45 21.85 2.05
CA GLY A 355 14.17 22.54 2.29
C GLY A 355 13.42 22.04 3.54
N PRO A 356 12.86 22.93 4.40
CA PRO A 356 11.93 22.52 5.46
C PRO A 356 10.75 21.75 4.89
N LEU A 357 10.15 20.87 5.70
CA LEU A 357 8.88 20.24 5.36
C LEU A 357 7.80 21.34 5.28
N PRO A 358 6.93 21.37 4.26
CA PRO A 358 5.70 22.16 4.33
C PRO A 358 4.77 21.64 5.43
#